data_AF-A0A8I1ZN69-F1
#
_entry.id   AF-A0A8I1ZN69-F1
#
_cell.length_a   1.000
_cell.length_b   1.000
_cell.length_c   1.000
_cell.angle_alpha   90.00
_cell.angle_beta   90.00
_cell.angle_gamma   90.00
#
_symmetry.space_group_name_H-M   'P 1'
#
loop_
_entity.id
_entity.type
_entity.pdbx_description
1 polymer ?
#
loop_
_entity_poly.entity_id
_entity_poly.type
_entity_poly.pdbx_seq_one_letter_code
_entity_poly.pdbx_strand_id
1 'polypeptide(L)'
;MADVRKASRLWTPIGLGLYACVCLVLFMWMRFPYDSLKYRAENALSGVFGAPVTLGHIEPSLLRGYKIQGVAIGGDQVATRLIITPRPWEIFRRSLGFGYHADLVTGAAEGRMRLPFRKSSRPLELTLDMANVDLKGFSKILPPNKILSGTVNGELRVTTPRESIEKAIGSLTLSWKNGSLPLGMPTLPVDALVFENLDLEGTIDNGLLSLDKVEITGDFSGTMTGSIRLSRDVRKSRLNLAGELSLPESLRTALGTDSASSGQGARFSLRGSIEKPRFRMLGSYAGRMARRPAASPAPSIQAPSNAVRDAITRARRQAAQPPQAGGPSEAEEEEFLDLEPDEVELQQPIESEGEEHE
;
A
#
# COMPACT_ATOMS: atom_id res chain seq x y z
N MET A 1 -14.57 -0.51 70.25
CA MET A 1 -13.33 -1.17 69.75
C MET A 1 -13.60 -2.34 68.78
N ALA A 2 -14.77 -2.46 68.15
CA ALA A 2 -15.11 -3.60 67.28
C ALA A 2 -14.93 -3.35 65.76
N ASP A 3 -14.76 -2.10 65.31
CA ASP A 3 -14.76 -1.78 63.86
C ASP A 3 -13.41 -1.91 63.16
N VAL A 4 -12.29 -1.96 63.89
CA VAL A 4 -10.95 -1.99 63.26
C VAL A 4 -10.63 -3.36 62.61
N ARG A 5 -11.32 -4.44 63.02
CA ARG A 5 -11.01 -5.79 62.51
C ARG A 5 -11.64 -6.12 61.16
N LYS A 6 -12.72 -5.44 60.73
CA LYS A 6 -13.39 -5.74 59.46
C LYS A 6 -12.63 -5.22 58.23
N ALA A 7 -11.88 -4.13 58.36
CA ALA A 7 -11.13 -3.56 57.24
C ALA A 7 -10.01 -4.49 56.74
N SER A 8 -9.33 -5.23 57.65
CA SER A 8 -8.19 -6.10 57.28
C SER A 8 -8.56 -7.32 56.43
N ARG A 9 -9.82 -7.79 56.49
CA ARG A 9 -10.25 -9.02 55.80
C ARG A 9 -10.40 -8.85 54.28
N LEU A 10 -10.56 -7.62 53.80
CA LEU A 10 -10.68 -7.30 52.37
C LEU A 10 -9.31 -7.14 51.69
N TRP A 11 -8.23 -6.88 52.42
CA TRP A 11 -6.88 -6.70 51.84
C TRP A 11 -6.24 -8.03 51.41
N THR A 12 -6.53 -9.12 52.11
CA THR A 12 -5.99 -10.45 51.78
C THR A 12 -6.39 -10.95 50.39
N PRO A 13 -7.67 -10.93 49.96
CA PRO A 13 -8.02 -11.37 48.60
C PRO A 13 -7.49 -10.43 47.51
N ILE A 14 -7.40 -9.13 47.78
CA ILE A 14 -6.80 -8.17 46.84
C ILE A 14 -5.30 -8.45 46.68
N GLY A 15 -4.58 -8.67 47.78
CA GLY A 15 -3.16 -9.01 47.76
C GLY A 15 -2.89 -10.34 47.06
N LEU A 16 -3.71 -11.36 47.32
CA LEU A 16 -3.59 -12.67 46.67
C LEU A 16 -3.95 -12.61 45.18
N GLY A 17 -4.96 -11.80 44.80
CA GLY A 17 -5.30 -11.54 43.41
C GLY A 17 -4.19 -10.79 42.66
N LEU A 18 -3.60 -9.78 43.28
CA LEU A 18 -2.45 -9.05 42.72
C LEU A 18 -1.23 -9.97 42.57
N TYR A 19 -0.92 -10.77 43.58
CA TYR A 19 0.15 -11.76 43.54
C TYR A 19 -0.07 -12.79 42.43
N ALA A 20 -1.28 -13.36 42.33
CA ALA A 20 -1.63 -14.29 41.26
C ALA A 20 -1.50 -13.65 39.87
N CYS A 21 -1.91 -12.39 39.72
CA CYS A 21 -1.76 -11.64 38.47
C CYS A 21 -0.28 -11.44 38.11
N VAL A 22 0.57 -11.02 39.06
CA VAL A 22 2.02 -10.87 38.84
C VAL A 22 2.67 -12.21 38.50
N CYS A 23 2.35 -13.28 39.22
CA CYS A 23 2.84 -14.63 38.92
C CYS A 23 2.38 -15.09 37.54
N LEU A 24 1.12 -14.87 37.17
CA LEU A 24 0.60 -15.23 35.84
C LEU A 24 1.37 -14.50 34.74
N VAL A 25 1.59 -13.19 34.89
CA VAL A 25 2.39 -12.41 33.92
C VAL A 25 3.82 -12.93 33.85
N LEU A 26 4.44 -13.24 34.98
CA LEU A 26 5.81 -13.79 35.04
C LEU A 26 5.90 -15.18 34.40
N PHE A 27 4.96 -16.08 34.68
CA PHE A 27 4.89 -17.41 34.07
C PHE A 27 4.60 -17.33 32.57
N MET A 28 3.68 -16.46 32.16
CA MET A 28 3.38 -16.22 30.75
C MET A 28 4.61 -15.68 30.02
N TRP A 29 5.41 -14.84 30.67
CA TRP A 29 6.67 -14.33 30.13
C TRP A 29 7.76 -15.41 30.05
N MET A 30 7.96 -16.19 31.11
CA MET A 30 8.96 -17.26 31.16
C MET A 30 8.64 -18.41 30.19
N ARG A 31 7.35 -18.72 30.00
CA ARG A 31 6.88 -19.83 29.16
C ARG A 31 6.48 -19.39 27.75
N PHE A 32 6.73 -18.14 27.39
CA PHE A 32 6.36 -17.64 26.07
C PHE A 32 7.19 -18.39 25.00
N PRO A 33 6.54 -19.10 24.06
CA PRO A 33 7.25 -19.92 23.08
C PRO A 33 7.82 -19.03 21.96
N TYR A 34 8.95 -18.37 22.24
CA TYR A 34 9.61 -17.45 21.30
C TYR A 34 9.94 -18.14 19.97
N ASP A 35 10.38 -19.40 20.02
CA ASP A 35 10.75 -20.17 18.82
C ASP A 35 9.56 -20.43 17.89
N SER A 36 8.38 -20.71 18.47
CA SER A 36 7.17 -20.92 17.68
C SER A 36 6.71 -19.64 16.96
N LEU A 37 6.92 -18.48 17.58
CA LEU A 37 6.60 -17.19 16.96
C LEU A 37 7.61 -16.81 15.88
N LYS A 38 8.89 -17.11 16.09
CA LYS A 38 9.94 -16.90 15.10
C LYS A 38 9.59 -17.62 13.80
N TYR A 39 9.33 -18.93 13.85
CA TYR A 39 8.99 -19.70 12.66
C TYR A 39 7.73 -19.19 11.93
N ARG A 40 6.70 -18.82 12.69
CA ARG A 40 5.48 -18.23 12.11
C ARG A 40 5.73 -16.88 11.46
N ALA A 41 6.55 -16.03 12.09
CA ALA A 41 6.91 -14.73 11.55
C ALA A 41 7.78 -14.89 10.29
N GLU A 42 8.77 -15.78 10.31
CA GLU A 42 9.61 -16.11 9.15
C GLU A 42 8.76 -16.63 7.98
N ASN A 43 7.83 -17.57 8.21
CA ASN A 43 6.95 -18.08 7.17
C ASN A 43 6.01 -17.01 6.62
N ALA A 44 5.41 -16.20 7.48
CA ALA A 44 4.53 -15.12 7.06
C ALA A 44 5.29 -14.06 6.24
N LEU A 45 6.48 -13.66 6.68
CA LEU A 45 7.31 -12.70 5.95
C LEU A 45 7.84 -13.30 4.65
N SER A 46 8.23 -14.57 4.64
CA SER A 46 8.71 -15.26 3.44
C SER A 46 7.61 -15.34 2.37
N GLY A 47 6.35 -15.57 2.76
CA GLY A 47 5.22 -15.53 1.84
C GLY A 47 4.94 -14.14 1.27
N VAL A 48 5.16 -13.09 2.05
CA VAL A 48 4.97 -11.69 1.61
C VAL A 48 6.10 -11.23 0.69
N PHE A 49 7.35 -11.53 1.03
CA PHE A 49 8.52 -11.11 0.25
C PHE A 49 8.82 -12.04 -0.93
N GLY A 50 8.31 -13.27 -0.93
CA GLY A 50 8.63 -14.28 -1.94
C GLY A 50 10.08 -14.78 -1.87
N ALA A 51 10.75 -14.57 -0.73
CA ALA A 51 12.13 -14.98 -0.47
C ALA A 51 12.24 -15.50 0.97
N PRO A 52 13.14 -16.45 1.27
CA PRO A 52 13.31 -16.97 2.61
C PRO A 52 13.78 -15.86 3.56
N VAL A 53 13.01 -15.63 4.62
CA VAL A 53 13.32 -14.66 5.67
C VAL A 53 13.83 -15.42 6.88
N THR A 54 15.00 -15.02 7.36
CA THR A 54 15.59 -15.52 8.60
C THR A 54 15.66 -14.38 9.60
N LEU A 55 15.03 -14.59 10.74
CA LEU A 55 15.12 -13.72 11.90
C LEU A 55 16.25 -14.26 12.78
N GLY A 56 17.11 -13.39 13.31
CA GLY A 56 18.17 -13.81 14.21
C GLY A 56 17.62 -14.08 15.61
N HIS A 57 18.28 -13.52 16.62
CA HIS A 57 17.91 -13.74 18.02
C HIS A 57 16.82 -12.76 18.44
N ILE A 58 15.72 -13.28 19.00
CA ILE A 58 14.62 -12.49 19.53
C ILE A 58 14.86 -12.33 21.03
N GLU A 59 15.25 -11.14 21.45
CA GLU A 59 15.40 -10.78 22.86
C GLU A 59 14.11 -10.12 23.36
N PRO A 60 13.49 -10.65 24.43
CA PRO A 60 12.42 -9.94 25.09
C PRO A 60 12.99 -8.76 25.87
N SER A 61 12.44 -7.57 25.65
CA SER A 61 12.69 -6.42 26.51
C SER A 61 11.42 -6.07 27.27
N LEU A 62 11.46 -6.31 28.59
CA LEU A 62 10.30 -6.33 29.48
C LEU A 62 9.41 -5.06 29.42
N LEU A 63 10.00 -3.92 29.01
CA LEU A 63 9.30 -2.62 28.91
C LEU A 63 9.40 -1.96 27.54
N ARG A 64 10.28 -2.43 26.64
CA ARG A 64 10.55 -1.81 25.33
C ARG A 64 10.12 -2.67 24.16
N GLY A 65 9.43 -3.79 24.41
CA GLY A 65 8.91 -4.68 23.38
C GLY A 65 9.88 -5.77 22.96
N TYR A 66 9.80 -6.22 21.71
CA TYR A 66 10.61 -7.30 21.18
C TYR A 66 11.76 -6.74 20.37
N LYS A 67 12.99 -7.13 20.71
CA LYS A 67 14.18 -6.74 19.95
C LYS A 67 14.65 -7.95 19.16
N ILE A 68 14.63 -7.82 17.84
CA ILE A 68 15.09 -8.84 16.91
C ILE A 68 16.45 -8.39 16.41
N GLN A 69 17.49 -9.17 16.70
CA GLN A 69 18.85 -8.92 16.25
C GLN A 69 19.10 -9.67 14.95
N GLY A 70 19.43 -8.95 13.88
CA GLY A 70 19.64 -9.52 12.55
C GLY A 70 18.33 -9.95 11.90
N VAL A 71 17.96 -9.27 10.82
CA VAL A 71 16.92 -9.72 9.89
C VAL A 71 17.62 -9.90 8.56
N ALA A 72 17.63 -11.14 8.07
CA ALA A 72 18.21 -11.46 6.79
C ALA A 72 17.14 -12.01 5.84
N ILE A 73 17.14 -11.51 4.60
CA ILE A 73 16.19 -11.90 3.57
C ILE A 73 17.00 -12.42 2.38
N GLY A 74 16.75 -13.66 1.97
CA GLY A 74 17.54 -14.31 0.91
C GLY A 74 19.02 -14.49 1.27
N GLY A 75 19.34 -14.59 2.58
CA GLY A 75 20.70 -14.74 3.08
C GLY A 75 21.48 -13.43 3.30
N ASP A 76 20.94 -12.28 2.87
CA ASP A 76 21.56 -10.98 3.12
C ASP A 76 20.93 -10.30 4.32
N GLN A 77 21.77 -9.74 5.19
CA GLN A 77 21.32 -8.97 6.33
C GLN A 77 20.78 -7.61 5.87
N VAL A 78 19.47 -7.40 6.07
CA VAL A 78 18.76 -6.18 5.68
C VAL A 78 18.64 -5.23 6.87
N ALA A 79 18.34 -5.78 8.05
CA ALA A 79 18.29 -5.03 9.29
C ALA A 79 19.25 -5.61 10.33
N THR A 80 20.00 -4.73 10.98
CA THR A 80 20.86 -5.09 12.12
C THR A 80 20.00 -5.28 13.36
N ARG A 81 19.00 -4.44 13.54
CA ARG A 81 18.11 -4.48 14.71
C ARG A 81 16.71 -4.05 14.31
N LEU A 82 15.71 -4.81 14.76
CA LEU A 82 14.31 -4.46 14.63
C LEU A 82 13.67 -4.50 16.02
N ILE A 83 13.20 -3.36 16.51
CA ILE A 83 12.50 -3.21 17.78
C ILE A 83 11.02 -3.02 17.49
N ILE A 84 10.18 -3.89 18.03
CA ILE A 84 8.72 -3.80 17.95
C ILE A 84 8.18 -3.51 19.35
N THR A 85 7.74 -2.27 19.57
CA THR A 85 7.25 -1.79 20.87
C THR A 85 5.72 -1.83 20.89
N PRO A 86 5.09 -2.74 21.66
CA PRO A 86 3.65 -2.70 21.86
C PRO A 86 3.27 -1.45 22.65
N ARG A 87 2.14 -0.83 22.31
CA ARG A 87 1.59 0.33 23.03
C ARG A 87 0.31 -0.10 23.76
N PRO A 88 0.42 -0.76 24.93
CA PRO A 88 -0.74 -1.30 25.63
C PRO A 88 -1.75 -0.22 26.04
N TRP A 89 -1.30 1.04 26.21
CA TRP A 89 -2.20 2.15 26.49
C TRP A 89 -3.26 2.40 25.40
N GLU A 90 -2.98 2.02 24.15
CA GLU A 90 -3.96 2.12 23.05
C GLU A 90 -5.11 1.11 23.22
N ILE A 91 -4.92 0.01 23.97
CA ILE A 91 -5.97 -1.00 24.22
C ILE A 91 -7.14 -0.36 24.97
N PHE A 92 -6.86 0.53 25.94
CA PHE A 92 -7.90 1.32 26.62
C PHE A 92 -8.68 2.23 25.66
N ARG A 93 -8.07 2.60 24.53
CA ARG A 93 -8.70 3.36 23.46
C ARG A 93 -9.38 2.47 22.40
N ARG A 94 -9.50 1.15 22.63
CA ARG A 94 -10.08 0.16 21.71
C ARG A 94 -9.28 -0.02 20.40
N SER A 95 -7.98 0.21 20.44
CA SER A 95 -7.05 -0.05 19.33
C SER A 95 -5.80 -0.76 19.83
N LEU A 96 -5.12 -1.48 18.95
CA LEU A 96 -3.84 -2.11 19.24
C LEU A 96 -2.75 -1.33 18.52
N GLY A 97 -1.94 -0.58 19.28
CA GLY A 97 -0.84 0.21 18.75
C GLY A 97 0.48 -0.55 18.81
N PHE A 98 1.27 -0.45 17.75
CA PHE A 98 2.65 -0.92 17.68
C PHE A 98 3.53 0.22 17.17
N GLY A 99 4.64 0.45 17.85
CA GLY A 99 5.77 1.19 17.30
C GLY A 99 6.76 0.18 16.72
N TYR A 100 7.41 0.55 15.62
CA TYR A 100 8.52 -0.20 15.08
C TYR A 100 9.70 0.73 14.85
N HIS A 101 10.90 0.23 15.12
CA HIS A 101 12.14 0.93 14.88
C HIS A 101 13.14 -0.07 14.34
N ALA A 102 13.57 0.13 13.10
CA ALA A 102 14.47 -0.75 12.38
C ALA A 102 15.78 0.00 12.11
N ASP A 103 16.88 -0.46 12.72
CA ASP A 103 18.23 -0.10 12.33
C ASP A 103 18.59 -0.97 11.14
N LEU A 104 18.60 -0.37 9.95
CA LEU A 104 19.01 -1.04 8.73
C LEU A 104 20.54 -1.09 8.68
N VAL A 105 21.11 -1.86 7.75
CA VAL A 105 22.57 -1.81 7.51
C VAL A 105 23.00 -0.39 7.13
N THR A 106 22.11 0.31 6.43
CA THR A 106 22.26 1.68 5.97
C THR A 106 21.01 2.45 6.34
N GLY A 107 21.12 3.35 7.32
CA GLY A 107 20.01 4.18 7.78
C GLY A 107 19.11 3.53 8.83
N ALA A 108 17.98 4.19 9.09
CA ALA A 108 16.99 3.73 10.04
C ALA A 108 15.57 3.97 9.49
N ALA A 109 14.63 3.12 9.90
CA ALA A 109 13.22 3.30 9.65
C ALA A 109 12.44 3.25 10.96
N GLU A 110 11.70 4.31 11.28
CA GLU A 110 10.76 4.31 12.40
C GLU A 110 9.34 4.27 11.85
N GLY A 111 8.43 3.68 12.60
CA GLY A 111 7.05 4.00 12.36
C GLY A 111 6.10 3.45 13.39
N ARG A 112 4.82 3.66 13.11
CA ARG A 112 3.72 3.44 14.03
C ARG A 112 2.57 2.84 13.25
N MET A 113 1.98 1.79 13.82
CA MET A 113 0.82 1.12 13.28
C MET A 113 -0.24 1.04 14.36
N ARG A 114 -1.48 1.42 14.05
CA ARG A 114 -2.64 1.31 14.94
C ARG A 114 -3.70 0.46 14.29
N LEU A 115 -3.89 -0.73 14.84
CA LEU A 115 -4.87 -1.71 14.39
C LEU A 115 -6.16 -1.57 15.21
N PRO A 116 -7.30 -1.21 14.61
CA PRO A 116 -8.58 -1.25 15.30
C PRO A 116 -8.98 -2.69 15.63
N PHE A 117 -9.64 -2.92 16.77
CA PHE A 117 -10.21 -4.24 17.06
C PHE A 117 -11.32 -4.62 16.08
N ARG A 118 -11.55 -5.92 15.84
CA ARG A 118 -12.48 -6.46 14.81
C ARG A 118 -13.88 -5.83 14.80
N LYS A 119 -14.38 -5.37 15.94
CA LYS A 119 -15.72 -4.76 16.08
C LYS A 119 -15.73 -3.22 15.98
N SER A 120 -14.60 -2.59 15.66
CA SER A 120 -14.49 -1.14 15.60
C SER A 120 -14.52 -0.65 14.14
N SER A 121 -15.35 0.35 13.87
CA SER A 121 -15.41 1.07 12.58
C SER A 121 -14.23 2.02 12.35
N ARG A 122 -13.24 2.03 13.24
CA ARG A 122 -12.07 2.92 13.12
C ARG A 122 -11.15 2.44 12.00
N PRO A 123 -10.46 3.35 11.31
CA PRO A 123 -9.49 2.99 10.29
C PRO A 123 -8.18 2.47 10.91
N LEU A 124 -7.43 1.70 10.11
CA LEU A 124 -6.03 1.36 10.35
C LEU A 124 -5.17 2.59 10.07
N GLU A 125 -4.35 3.03 11.02
CA GLU A 125 -3.37 4.10 10.80
C GLU A 125 -1.97 3.50 10.69
N LEU A 126 -1.21 3.91 9.67
CA LEU A 126 0.18 3.56 9.43
C LEU A 126 0.97 4.85 9.21
N THR A 127 2.03 5.04 9.99
CA THR A 127 3.03 6.07 9.78
C THR A 127 4.37 5.38 9.65
N LEU A 128 5.13 5.72 8.62
CA LEU A 128 6.46 5.22 8.33
C LEU A 128 7.35 6.42 8.04
N ASP A 129 8.49 6.50 8.70
CA ASP A 129 9.53 7.49 8.53
C ASP A 129 10.83 6.75 8.21
N MET A 130 11.48 7.14 7.13
CA MET A 130 12.69 6.53 6.62
C MET A 130 13.79 7.59 6.57
N ALA A 131 14.93 7.28 7.19
CA ALA A 131 16.10 8.15 7.23
C ALA A 131 17.34 7.40 6.70
N ASN A 132 17.84 7.87 5.57
CA ASN A 132 19.08 7.44 4.91
C ASN A 132 19.13 5.94 4.56
N VAL A 133 18.03 5.40 4.04
CA VAL A 133 17.92 3.98 3.70
C VAL A 133 18.56 3.69 2.34
N ASP A 134 19.63 2.89 2.26
CA ASP A 134 20.19 2.43 0.98
C ASP A 134 19.38 1.26 0.42
N LEU A 135 18.89 1.42 -0.81
CA LEU A 135 18.14 0.39 -1.52
C LEU A 135 19.00 -0.80 -1.96
N LYS A 136 20.34 -0.65 -2.00
CA LYS A 136 21.24 -1.76 -2.35
C LYS A 136 21.07 -2.96 -1.42
N GLY A 137 20.77 -2.72 -0.13
CA GLY A 137 20.49 -3.78 0.85
C GLY A 137 19.21 -4.60 0.53
N PHE A 138 18.35 -4.10 -0.34
CA PHE A 138 17.10 -4.76 -0.74
C PHE A 138 17.19 -5.43 -2.13
N SER A 139 18.34 -5.36 -2.80
CA SER A 139 18.52 -5.83 -4.17
C SER A 139 18.19 -7.32 -4.37
N LYS A 140 18.44 -8.19 -3.38
CA LYS A 140 18.09 -9.63 -3.45
C LYS A 140 16.61 -9.95 -3.21
N ILE A 141 15.88 -9.03 -2.60
CA ILE A 141 14.45 -9.17 -2.32
C ILE A 141 13.65 -8.77 -3.56
N LEU A 142 14.18 -7.78 -4.28
CA LEU A 142 13.63 -7.38 -5.55
C LEU A 142 13.95 -8.44 -6.61
N PRO A 143 13.07 -8.61 -7.61
CA PRO A 143 13.36 -9.48 -8.74
C PRO A 143 14.73 -9.11 -9.35
N PRO A 144 15.52 -10.09 -9.84
CA PRO A 144 16.89 -9.86 -10.30
C PRO A 144 17.02 -8.79 -11.39
N ASN A 145 15.93 -8.54 -12.14
CA ASN A 145 15.87 -7.54 -13.20
C ASN A 145 15.53 -6.12 -12.68
N LYS A 146 15.45 -5.93 -11.36
CA LYS A 146 15.02 -4.70 -10.70
C LYS A 146 15.95 -4.30 -9.56
N ILE A 147 17.26 -4.25 -9.84
CA ILE A 147 18.25 -3.76 -8.89
C ILE A 147 18.08 -2.25 -8.73
N LEU A 148 17.49 -1.83 -7.61
CA LEU A 148 17.43 -0.43 -7.22
C LEU A 148 18.69 -0.07 -6.43
N SER A 149 19.19 1.14 -6.61
CA SER A 149 20.30 1.67 -5.82
C SER A 149 20.03 3.10 -5.39
N GLY A 150 20.73 3.57 -4.35
CA GLY A 150 20.64 4.93 -3.86
C GLY A 150 19.97 5.03 -2.50
N THR A 151 19.97 6.24 -1.95
CA THR A 151 19.56 6.52 -0.57
C THR A 151 18.18 7.17 -0.53
N VAL A 152 17.26 6.58 0.21
CA VAL A 152 15.88 7.04 0.36
C VAL A 152 15.67 7.67 1.73
N ASN A 153 15.01 8.82 1.73
CA ASN A 153 14.47 9.50 2.89
C ASN A 153 12.98 9.76 2.64
N GLY A 154 12.14 9.75 3.65
CA GLY A 154 10.74 10.13 3.44
C GLY A 154 9.80 9.73 4.54
N GLU A 155 8.59 10.29 4.48
CA GLU A 155 7.51 10.01 5.38
C GLU A 155 6.26 9.54 4.61
N LEU A 156 5.67 8.45 5.08
CA LEU A 156 4.42 7.90 4.57
C LEU A 156 3.42 7.84 5.73
N ARG A 157 2.29 8.54 5.56
CA ARG A 157 1.14 8.47 6.47
C ARG A 157 -0.06 7.95 5.72
N VAL A 158 -0.63 6.84 6.16
CA VAL A 158 -1.79 6.21 5.53
C VAL A 158 -2.80 5.81 6.58
N THR A 159 -4.04 6.15 6.33
CA THR A 159 -5.22 5.77 7.10
C THR A 159 -6.14 4.99 6.17
N THR A 160 -6.38 3.71 6.45
CA THR A 160 -7.16 2.83 5.56
C THR A 160 -8.21 2.02 6.32
N PRO A 161 -9.45 1.92 5.82
CA PRO A 161 -10.39 0.92 6.32
C PRO A 161 -9.85 -0.49 6.06
N ARG A 162 -9.92 -1.36 7.06
CA ARG A 162 -9.32 -2.71 7.06
C ARG A 162 -9.61 -3.55 5.82
N GLU A 163 -10.78 -3.36 5.21
CA GLU A 163 -11.28 -4.18 4.10
C GLU A 163 -11.11 -3.52 2.73
N SER A 164 -10.70 -2.24 2.67
CA SER A 164 -10.72 -1.44 1.45
C SER A 164 -9.56 -0.46 1.38
N ILE A 165 -8.48 -0.87 0.71
CA ILE A 165 -7.38 0.02 0.31
C ILE A 165 -7.86 1.13 -0.65
N GLU A 166 -8.98 0.89 -1.33
CA GLU A 166 -9.66 1.86 -2.21
C GLU A 166 -10.28 3.02 -1.43
N LYS A 167 -10.30 2.97 -0.10
CA LYS A 167 -10.74 4.07 0.76
C LYS A 167 -9.59 4.60 1.63
N ALA A 168 -8.36 4.31 1.24
CA ALA A 168 -7.18 4.85 1.93
C ALA A 168 -7.11 6.37 1.74
N ILE A 169 -6.69 7.05 2.81
CA ILE A 169 -6.43 8.50 2.85
C ILE A 169 -5.04 8.69 3.45
N GLY A 170 -4.24 9.63 2.95
CA GLY A 170 -2.87 9.77 3.43
C GLY A 170 -2.03 10.81 2.71
N SER A 171 -0.75 10.85 3.06
CA SER A 171 0.28 11.68 2.44
C SER A 171 1.57 10.91 2.31
N LEU A 172 2.33 11.20 1.26
CA LEU A 172 3.62 10.59 0.95
C LEU A 172 4.59 11.71 0.56
N THR A 173 5.71 11.79 1.27
CA THR A 173 6.87 12.59 0.91
C THR A 173 8.09 11.68 0.83
N LEU A 174 8.82 11.72 -0.27
CA LEU A 174 9.95 10.84 -0.52
C LEU A 174 11.04 11.62 -1.25
N SER A 175 12.28 11.51 -0.78
CA SER A 175 13.47 12.04 -1.44
C SER A 175 14.47 10.90 -1.63
N TRP A 176 14.82 10.62 -2.87
CA TRP A 176 15.73 9.55 -3.25
C TRP A 176 16.96 10.12 -3.95
N LYS A 177 18.13 9.93 -3.34
CA LYS A 177 19.41 10.46 -3.80
C LYS A 177 20.29 9.40 -4.43
N ASN A 178 21.04 9.79 -5.45
CA ASN A 178 21.98 8.98 -6.21
C ASN A 178 21.36 7.65 -6.64
N GLY A 179 20.16 7.74 -7.22
CA GLY A 179 19.32 6.61 -7.51
C GLY A 179 19.50 6.06 -8.92
N SER A 180 19.27 4.76 -9.06
CA SER A 180 19.15 4.11 -10.37
C SER A 180 17.90 3.23 -10.40
N LEU A 181 17.04 3.48 -11.39
CA LEU A 181 15.80 2.74 -11.62
C LEU A 181 15.90 1.98 -12.96
N PRO A 182 16.06 0.65 -12.96
CA PRO A 182 16.06 -0.14 -14.17
C PRO A 182 14.67 -0.12 -14.80
N LEU A 183 14.59 0.28 -16.06
CA LEU A 183 13.31 0.45 -16.75
C LEU A 183 12.76 -0.88 -17.27
N GLY A 184 13.62 -1.86 -17.55
CA GLY A 184 13.22 -3.19 -18.00
C GLY A 184 12.33 -3.20 -19.25
N MET A 185 12.33 -2.10 -20.02
CA MET A 185 11.48 -1.90 -21.18
C MET A 185 12.33 -2.09 -22.44
N PRO A 186 12.11 -3.15 -23.24
CA PRO A 186 12.90 -3.40 -24.46
C PRO A 186 12.71 -2.32 -25.54
N THR A 187 11.71 -1.46 -25.38
CA THR A 187 11.39 -0.38 -26.33
C THR A 187 12.21 0.89 -26.12
N LEU A 188 12.91 1.03 -24.99
CA LEU A 188 13.74 2.20 -24.71
C LEU A 188 15.22 1.80 -24.83
N PRO A 189 16.07 2.63 -25.48
CA PRO A 189 17.51 2.37 -25.60
C PRO A 189 18.27 2.60 -24.28
N VAL A 190 17.56 2.62 -23.14
CA VAL A 190 18.08 2.94 -21.81
C VAL A 190 17.71 1.81 -20.87
N ASP A 191 18.72 1.13 -20.35
CA ASP A 191 18.52 0.02 -19.41
C ASP A 191 18.09 0.52 -18.03
N ALA A 192 18.67 1.66 -17.59
CA ALA A 192 18.41 2.25 -16.29
C ALA A 192 18.34 3.78 -16.32
N LEU A 193 17.37 4.32 -15.60
CA LEU A 193 17.22 5.75 -15.33
C LEU A 193 18.08 6.10 -14.12
N VAL A 194 19.20 6.80 -14.34
CA VAL A 194 20.10 7.27 -13.28
C VAL A 194 19.77 8.73 -12.96
N PHE A 195 19.66 9.06 -11.68
CA PHE A 195 19.37 10.42 -11.22
C PHE A 195 20.14 10.74 -9.94
N GLU A 196 20.46 12.02 -9.77
CA GLU A 196 21.13 12.53 -8.58
C GLU A 196 20.12 12.73 -7.44
N ASN A 197 18.97 13.34 -7.74
CA ASN A 197 17.90 13.57 -6.77
C ASN A 197 16.54 13.31 -7.41
N LEU A 198 15.67 12.59 -6.72
CA LEU A 198 14.27 12.39 -7.06
C LEU A 198 13.43 12.75 -5.84
N ASP A 199 12.67 13.82 -5.95
CA ASP A 199 11.76 14.27 -4.90
C ASP A 199 10.32 14.01 -5.35
N LEU A 200 9.55 13.36 -4.49
CA LEU A 200 8.16 12.97 -4.72
C LEU A 200 7.30 13.46 -3.56
N GLU A 201 6.25 14.18 -3.91
CA GLU A 201 5.19 14.60 -3.01
C GLU A 201 3.84 14.16 -3.57
N GLY A 202 3.03 13.56 -2.70
CA GLY A 202 1.71 13.11 -3.08
C GLY A 202 0.76 12.93 -1.91
N THR A 203 -0.52 12.89 -2.27
CA THR A 203 -1.64 12.73 -1.35
C THR A 203 -2.49 11.55 -1.78
N ILE A 204 -3.01 10.80 -0.81
CA ILE A 204 -3.92 9.68 -1.07
C ILE A 204 -5.29 10.12 -0.63
N ASP A 205 -6.27 10.05 -1.53
CA ASP A 205 -7.68 10.26 -1.22
C ASP A 205 -8.53 9.19 -1.90
N ASN A 206 -9.35 8.48 -1.12
CA ASN A 206 -10.20 7.39 -1.59
C ASN A 206 -9.45 6.43 -2.52
N GLY A 207 -8.28 5.98 -2.07
CA GLY A 207 -7.42 5.04 -2.81
C GLY A 207 -6.83 5.59 -4.11
N LEU A 208 -6.99 6.88 -4.40
CA LEU A 208 -6.31 7.57 -5.49
C LEU A 208 -5.10 8.30 -4.91
N LEU A 209 -3.89 7.82 -5.21
CA LEU A 209 -2.64 8.52 -4.92
C LEU A 209 -2.42 9.57 -6.01
N SER A 210 -2.66 10.84 -5.69
CA SER A 210 -2.32 11.99 -6.51
C SER A 210 -0.87 12.37 -6.27
N LEU A 211 -0.07 12.42 -7.32
CA LEU A 211 1.32 12.89 -7.29
C LEU A 211 1.32 14.36 -7.70
N ASP A 212 1.45 15.22 -6.71
CA ASP A 212 1.37 16.68 -6.87
C ASP A 212 2.66 17.23 -7.49
N LYS A 213 3.80 16.68 -7.06
CA LYS A 213 5.11 17.04 -7.59
C LYS A 213 6.03 15.83 -7.59
N VAL A 214 6.55 15.48 -8.76
CA VAL A 214 7.70 14.58 -8.91
C VAL A 214 8.76 15.34 -9.67
N GLU A 215 9.89 15.60 -9.03
CA GLU A 215 11.02 16.32 -9.61
C GLU A 215 12.22 15.39 -9.66
N ILE A 216 12.83 15.29 -10.83
CA ILE A 216 14.01 14.46 -11.07
C ILE A 216 15.13 15.39 -11.52
N THR A 217 16.30 15.26 -10.89
CA THR A 217 17.52 16.01 -11.21
C THR A 217 18.67 15.05 -11.43
N GLY A 218 19.47 15.26 -12.47
CA GLY A 218 20.63 14.44 -12.83
C GLY A 218 20.84 14.40 -14.35
N ASP A 219 21.35 13.29 -14.86
CA ASP A 219 21.47 13.02 -16.31
C ASP A 219 20.11 13.13 -17.02
N PHE A 220 19.05 12.79 -16.29
CA PHE A 220 17.68 13.07 -16.63
C PHE A 220 17.15 14.12 -15.68
N SER A 221 16.65 15.22 -16.22
CA SER A 221 15.96 16.25 -15.43
C SER A 221 14.53 16.39 -15.92
N GLY A 222 13.58 16.57 -15.01
CA GLY A 222 12.19 16.64 -15.43
C GLY A 222 11.22 16.76 -14.28
N THR A 223 9.97 17.06 -14.66
CA THR A 223 8.86 17.11 -13.72
C THR A 223 7.75 16.19 -14.20
N MET A 224 7.13 15.49 -13.26
CA MET A 224 6.02 14.58 -13.54
C MET A 224 4.91 14.80 -12.50
N THR A 225 3.68 14.71 -12.97
CA THR A 225 2.47 14.76 -12.13
C THR A 225 1.50 13.69 -12.61
N GLY A 226 0.53 13.36 -11.77
CA GLY A 226 -0.53 12.46 -12.18
C GLY A 226 -1.18 11.75 -11.03
N SER A 227 -1.75 10.58 -11.30
CA SER A 227 -2.40 9.79 -10.26
C SER A 227 -2.24 8.29 -10.47
N ILE A 228 -2.28 7.57 -9.35
CA ILE A 228 -2.23 6.12 -9.28
C ILE A 228 -3.46 5.66 -8.48
N ARG A 229 -4.38 4.97 -9.14
CA ARG A 229 -5.53 4.36 -8.47
C ARG A 229 -5.09 3.01 -7.88
N LEU A 230 -4.98 2.97 -6.56
CA LEU A 230 -4.64 1.79 -5.79
C LEU A 230 -5.77 0.77 -5.92
N SER A 231 -5.41 -0.48 -6.20
CA SER A 231 -6.34 -1.60 -6.11
C SER A 231 -5.88 -2.59 -5.04
N ARG A 232 -6.71 -3.57 -4.69
CA ARG A 232 -6.38 -4.59 -3.69
C ARG A 232 -5.06 -5.32 -4.00
N ASP A 233 -4.77 -5.50 -5.30
CA ASP A 233 -3.51 -6.02 -5.79
C ASP A 233 -2.68 -4.87 -6.37
N VAL A 234 -1.58 -4.51 -5.71
CA VAL A 234 -0.73 -3.38 -6.10
C VAL A 234 -0.31 -3.50 -7.56
N ARG A 235 -0.04 -4.70 -8.07
CA ARG A 235 0.38 -4.93 -9.48
C ARG A 235 -0.66 -4.47 -10.50
N LYS A 236 -1.93 -4.55 -10.13
CA LYS A 236 -3.09 -4.15 -10.95
C LYS A 236 -3.49 -2.69 -10.76
N SER A 237 -2.81 -1.94 -9.88
CA SER A 237 -3.08 -0.51 -9.68
C SER A 237 -2.91 0.24 -11.00
N ARG A 238 -3.85 1.14 -11.28
CA ARG A 238 -3.89 1.87 -12.53
C ARG A 238 -3.08 3.15 -12.41
N LEU A 239 -2.21 3.37 -13.38
CA LEU A 239 -1.28 4.48 -13.40
C LEU A 239 -1.65 5.43 -14.54
N ASN A 240 -1.66 6.73 -14.24
CA ASN A 240 -1.88 7.81 -15.21
C ASN A 240 -0.98 8.99 -14.84
N LEU A 241 0.25 8.97 -15.36
CA LEU A 241 1.26 9.98 -15.14
C LEU A 241 1.54 10.72 -16.44
N ALA A 242 1.83 12.00 -16.34
CA ALA A 242 2.29 12.83 -17.44
C ALA A 242 3.38 13.75 -16.93
N GLY A 243 4.33 14.07 -17.79
CA GLY A 243 5.46 14.89 -17.39
C GLY A 243 6.24 15.41 -18.56
N GLU A 244 7.23 16.21 -18.23
CA GLU A 244 8.23 16.74 -19.13
C GLU A 244 9.59 16.25 -18.67
N LEU A 245 10.32 15.56 -19.55
CA LEU A 245 11.63 15.00 -19.29
C LEU A 245 12.63 15.59 -20.27
N SER A 246 13.65 16.25 -19.74
CA SER A 246 14.86 16.61 -20.48
C SER A 246 15.71 15.35 -20.64
N LEU A 247 15.88 14.95 -21.90
CA LEU A 247 16.69 13.82 -22.29
C LEU A 247 18.10 14.31 -22.65
N PRO A 248 19.16 13.57 -22.29
CA PRO A 248 20.50 13.85 -22.79
C PRO A 248 20.55 13.73 -24.33
N GLU A 249 21.43 14.50 -24.95
CA GLU A 249 21.53 14.63 -26.42
C GLU A 249 21.70 13.28 -27.12
N SER A 250 22.50 12.38 -26.55
CA SER A 250 22.72 11.03 -27.07
C SER A 250 21.43 10.22 -27.23
N LEU A 251 20.51 10.33 -26.27
CA LEU A 251 19.22 9.63 -26.31
C LEU A 251 18.24 10.30 -27.26
N ARG A 252 18.32 11.62 -27.40
CA ARG A 252 17.46 12.35 -28.34
C ARG A 252 17.71 11.91 -29.78
N THR A 253 18.98 11.77 -30.16
CA THR A 253 19.40 11.26 -31.47
C THR A 253 18.99 9.80 -31.65
N ALA A 254 19.18 8.95 -30.64
CA ALA A 254 18.78 7.54 -30.70
C ALA A 254 17.26 7.35 -30.87
N LEU A 255 16.46 8.26 -30.31
CA LEU A 255 14.99 8.25 -30.42
C LEU A 255 14.48 8.94 -31.70
N GLY A 256 15.37 9.49 -32.54
CA GLY A 256 14.98 10.23 -33.75
C GLY A 256 14.13 11.47 -33.45
N THR A 257 14.32 12.07 -32.26
CA THR A 257 13.53 13.21 -31.77
C THR A 257 14.24 14.55 -32.03
N ASP A 258 14.89 14.68 -33.18
CA ASP A 258 15.68 15.86 -33.57
C ASP A 258 14.82 17.13 -33.75
N SER A 259 13.49 17.00 -33.72
CA SER A 259 12.55 18.11 -33.92
C SER A 259 12.28 18.96 -32.67
N ALA A 260 12.66 18.52 -31.47
CA ALA A 260 12.55 19.36 -30.28
C ALA A 260 13.71 20.38 -30.27
N SER A 261 13.47 21.64 -29.93
CA SER A 261 14.59 22.58 -29.77
C SER A 261 15.51 22.13 -28.63
N SER A 262 16.79 22.47 -28.72
CA SER A 262 17.76 22.25 -27.63
C SER A 262 17.23 22.93 -26.36
N GLY A 263 16.98 22.15 -25.30
CA GLY A 263 16.44 22.64 -24.02
C GLY A 263 14.93 22.56 -23.85
N GLN A 264 14.14 22.18 -24.87
CA GLN A 264 12.73 21.86 -24.65
C GLN A 264 12.60 20.42 -24.15
N GLY A 265 11.99 20.22 -22.99
CA GLY A 265 11.78 18.89 -22.44
C GLY A 265 10.77 18.12 -23.28
N ALA A 266 11.02 16.82 -23.44
CA ALA A 266 10.12 15.95 -24.17
C ALA A 266 8.95 15.56 -23.27
N ARG A 267 7.72 15.86 -23.72
CA ARG A 267 6.51 15.50 -22.98
C ARG A 267 6.22 14.02 -23.14
N PHE A 268 5.88 13.36 -22.04
CA PHE A 268 5.51 11.96 -22.04
C PHE A 268 4.22 11.72 -21.25
N SER A 269 3.57 10.60 -21.55
CA SER A 269 2.46 10.07 -20.76
C SER A 269 2.73 8.59 -20.49
N LEU A 270 2.68 8.21 -19.22
CA LEU A 270 2.71 6.83 -18.78
C LEU A 270 1.31 6.44 -18.31
N ARG A 271 0.69 5.47 -18.99
CA ARG A 271 -0.67 5.00 -18.67
C ARG A 271 -0.72 3.49 -18.62
N GLY A 272 -1.58 2.90 -17.80
CA GLY A 272 -1.78 1.44 -17.78
C GLY A 272 -1.89 0.90 -16.36
N SER A 273 -1.39 -0.32 -16.13
CA SER A 273 -1.19 -0.84 -14.78
C SER A 273 0.28 -0.81 -14.39
N ILE A 274 0.59 -0.95 -13.10
CA ILE A 274 1.98 -1.09 -12.62
C ILE A 274 2.69 -2.27 -13.30
N GLU A 275 1.96 -3.37 -13.54
CA GLU A 275 2.50 -4.54 -14.23
C GLU A 275 2.72 -4.31 -15.74
N LYS A 276 1.83 -3.55 -16.40
CA LYS A 276 1.86 -3.34 -17.86
C LYS A 276 1.77 -1.84 -18.17
N PRO A 277 2.82 -1.07 -17.87
CA PRO A 277 2.86 0.35 -18.18
C PRO A 277 2.95 0.54 -19.70
N ARG A 278 2.20 1.50 -20.23
CA ARG A 278 2.27 1.94 -21.63
C ARG A 278 2.87 3.33 -21.66
N PHE A 279 4.10 3.40 -22.14
CA PHE A 279 4.80 4.65 -22.36
C PHE A 279 4.40 5.25 -23.71
N ARG A 280 4.12 6.55 -23.75
CA ARG A 280 3.86 7.30 -24.98
C ARG A 280 4.58 8.63 -24.91
N MET A 281 5.38 8.91 -25.93
CA MET A 281 5.90 10.25 -26.17
C MET A 281 4.76 11.10 -26.74
N LEU A 282 4.45 12.20 -26.06
CA LEU A 282 3.55 13.21 -26.60
C LEU A 282 4.41 14.08 -27.49
N GLY A 283 4.57 13.66 -28.75
CA GLY A 283 5.30 14.43 -29.73
C GLY A 283 4.81 15.87 -29.71
N SER A 284 5.74 16.82 -29.65
CA SER A 284 5.49 18.23 -29.95
C SER A 284 5.11 18.30 -31.43
N TYR A 285 3.89 17.89 -31.77
CA TYR A 285 3.27 18.11 -33.07
C TYR A 285 2.97 19.61 -33.20
N ALA A 286 4.03 20.41 -33.28
CA ALA A 286 3.99 21.78 -33.78
C ALA A 286 3.90 21.80 -35.32
N GLY A 287 4.06 20.64 -35.98
CA GLY A 287 3.99 20.51 -37.43
C GLY A 287 2.82 19.65 -37.89
N ARG A 288 1.91 20.26 -38.66
CA ARG A 288 0.85 19.63 -39.50
C ARG A 288 -0.46 19.24 -38.81
N MET A 289 -1.30 20.23 -38.62
CA MET A 289 -2.38 20.40 -39.59
C MET A 289 -2.37 21.86 -40.05
N ALA A 290 -1.63 22.12 -41.12
CA ALA A 290 -1.98 23.23 -41.99
C ALA A 290 -3.45 23.02 -42.33
N ARG A 291 -4.28 23.90 -41.77
CA ARG A 291 -5.69 24.11 -42.02
C ARG A 291 -5.96 23.71 -43.48
N ARG A 292 -6.64 22.59 -43.70
CA ARG A 292 -7.22 22.29 -45.02
C ARG A 292 -8.02 23.55 -45.37
N PRO A 293 -7.68 24.29 -46.43
CA PRO A 293 -8.44 25.48 -46.79
C PRO A 293 -9.90 25.07 -46.91
N ALA A 294 -10.77 25.86 -46.30
CA ALA A 294 -12.19 25.61 -46.21
C ALA A 294 -12.76 25.27 -47.59
N ALA A 295 -13.02 23.99 -47.82
CA ALA A 295 -13.83 23.56 -48.94
C ALA A 295 -15.28 23.89 -48.58
N SER A 296 -15.78 24.93 -49.24
CA SER A 296 -17.16 25.29 -49.58
C SER A 296 -18.26 25.20 -48.50
N PRO A 297 -19.05 26.27 -48.30
CA PRO A 297 -20.19 26.26 -47.39
C PRO A 297 -21.22 25.22 -47.85
N ALA A 298 -21.53 24.26 -46.97
CA ALA A 298 -22.66 23.36 -47.11
C ALA A 298 -23.98 24.14 -46.96
N PRO A 299 -25.06 23.73 -47.65
CA PRO A 299 -26.35 24.42 -47.62
C PRO A 299 -26.95 24.42 -46.21
N SER A 300 -27.53 25.56 -45.85
CA SER A 300 -28.24 25.81 -44.59
C SER A 300 -29.34 24.77 -44.34
N ILE A 301 -29.11 23.89 -43.37
CA ILE A 301 -30.17 23.05 -42.79
C ILE A 301 -31.07 23.98 -41.98
N GLN A 302 -32.32 24.15 -42.44
CA GLN A 302 -33.37 24.88 -41.76
C GLN A 302 -33.56 24.35 -40.34
N ALA A 303 -33.66 25.27 -39.39
CA ALA A 303 -33.96 24.97 -38.00
C ALA A 303 -35.30 24.22 -37.89
N PRO A 304 -35.38 23.11 -37.11
CA PRO A 304 -36.64 22.45 -36.85
C PRO A 304 -37.59 23.41 -36.11
N SER A 305 -38.83 23.45 -36.56
CA SER A 305 -39.87 24.33 -36.03
C SER A 305 -40.09 24.11 -34.52
N ASN A 306 -40.48 25.18 -33.83
CA ASN A 306 -40.69 25.21 -32.38
C ASN A 306 -41.74 24.18 -31.88
N ALA A 307 -42.51 23.55 -32.77
CA ALA A 307 -43.51 22.53 -32.43
C ALA A 307 -42.88 21.24 -31.85
N VAL A 308 -41.64 20.89 -32.21
CA VAL A 308 -41.00 19.65 -31.72
C VAL A 308 -40.39 19.82 -30.32
N ARG A 309 -40.03 21.05 -29.92
CA ARG A 309 -39.50 21.34 -28.57
C ARG A 309 -40.55 21.21 -27.46
N ASP A 310 -41.82 21.48 -27.77
CA ASP A 310 -42.90 21.37 -26.79
C ASP A 310 -43.32 19.91 -26.51
N ALA A 311 -43.15 19.01 -27.49
CA ALA A 311 -43.45 17.58 -27.31
C ALA A 311 -42.45 16.89 -26.37
N ILE A 312 -41.15 17.21 -26.47
CA ILE A 312 -40.10 16.60 -25.65
C ILE A 312 -40.20 17.07 -24.18
N THR A 313 -40.69 18.29 -23.94
CA THR A 313 -40.85 18.83 -22.59
C THR A 313 -42.04 18.20 -21.85
N ARG A 314 -43.11 17.78 -22.56
CA ARG A 314 -44.25 17.07 -21.94
C ARG A 314 -43.90 15.64 -21.55
N ALA A 315 -43.13 14.92 -22.36
CA ALA A 315 -42.72 13.54 -22.06
C ALA A 315 -41.87 13.44 -20.77
N ARG A 316 -41.08 14.48 -20.45
CA ARG A 316 -40.20 14.48 -19.28
C ARG A 316 -40.93 14.80 -17.95
N ARG A 317 -42.13 15.40 -18.00
CA ARG A 317 -42.93 15.69 -16.78
C ARG A 317 -43.76 14.50 -16.30
N GLN A 318 -44.07 13.52 -17.14
CA GLN A 318 -44.80 12.31 -16.72
C GLN A 318 -43.91 11.26 -16.04
N ALA A 319 -42.59 11.31 -16.21
CA ALA A 319 -41.66 10.35 -15.60
C ALA A 319 -41.14 10.78 -14.20
N ALA A 320 -41.57 11.92 -13.67
CA ALA A 320 -41.10 12.48 -12.40
C ALA A 320 -42.19 12.47 -11.30
N GLN A 321 -43.13 11.52 -11.35
CA GLN A 321 -44.06 11.28 -10.26
C GLN A 321 -43.41 10.29 -9.27
N PRO A 322 -43.10 10.72 -8.03
CA PRO A 322 -42.59 9.80 -7.03
C PRO A 322 -43.67 8.77 -6.65
N PRO A 323 -43.33 7.49 -6.49
CA PRO A 323 -44.28 6.48 -6.05
C PRO A 323 -44.79 6.82 -4.65
N GLN A 324 -46.11 6.78 -4.49
CA GLN A 324 -46.80 6.99 -3.23
C GLN A 324 -46.33 5.95 -2.20
N ALA A 325 -46.00 6.42 -1.00
CA ALA A 325 -45.69 5.62 0.16
C ALA A 325 -46.95 4.83 0.59
N GLY A 326 -46.95 3.53 0.32
CA GLY A 326 -47.84 2.57 0.97
C GLY A 326 -47.34 2.28 2.39
N GLY A 327 -48.24 2.38 3.37
CA GLY A 327 -47.96 2.14 4.78
C GLY A 327 -47.63 0.67 5.11
N PRO A 328 -47.16 0.41 6.35
CA PRO A 328 -46.66 -0.89 6.75
C PRO A 328 -47.81 -1.86 7.04
N SER A 329 -47.85 -2.98 6.30
CA SER A 329 -48.59 -4.17 6.68
C SER A 329 -47.76 -4.97 7.69
N GLU A 330 -48.35 -5.16 8.86
CA GLU A 330 -47.99 -6.18 9.83
C GLU A 330 -48.13 -7.59 9.23
N ALA A 331 -47.46 -8.53 9.90
CA ALA A 331 -47.51 -9.98 9.74
C ALA A 331 -46.69 -10.56 8.57
N GLU A 332 -45.56 -11.19 8.91
CA GLU A 332 -45.37 -12.64 8.73
C GLU A 332 -44.11 -13.07 9.49
N GLU A 333 -44.34 -13.70 10.65
CA GLU A 333 -43.39 -14.60 11.30
C GLU A 333 -43.27 -15.83 10.40
N GLU A 334 -42.17 -15.96 9.65
CA GLU A 334 -41.75 -17.25 9.12
C GLU A 334 -40.61 -17.82 9.97
N GLU A 335 -41.03 -18.82 10.73
CA GLU A 335 -40.32 -19.93 11.34
C GLU A 335 -39.21 -20.48 10.42
N PHE A 336 -37.96 -20.06 10.67
CA PHE A 336 -36.80 -20.64 10.00
C PHE A 336 -36.32 -21.85 10.79
N LEU A 337 -36.66 -23.03 10.26
CA LEU A 337 -36.27 -24.36 10.71
C LEU A 337 -34.76 -24.50 10.97
N ASP A 338 -34.48 -25.13 12.10
CA ASP A 338 -33.22 -25.79 12.43
C ASP A 338 -32.86 -26.80 11.32
N LEU A 339 -31.75 -26.55 10.61
CA LEU A 339 -31.07 -27.56 9.80
C LEU A 339 -29.80 -27.95 10.53
N GLU A 340 -29.82 -29.18 11.06
CA GLU A 340 -28.66 -29.91 11.56
C GLU A 340 -27.58 -29.98 10.46
N PRO A 341 -26.30 -29.73 10.79
CA PRO A 341 -25.21 -30.00 9.86
C PRO A 341 -24.87 -31.50 9.87
N ASP A 342 -25.20 -32.16 8.75
CA ASP A 342 -24.74 -33.52 8.44
C ASP A 342 -23.22 -33.64 8.58
N GLU A 343 -22.80 -34.65 9.35
CA GLU A 343 -21.43 -35.16 9.43
C GLU A 343 -20.99 -35.69 8.06
N VAL A 344 -20.12 -34.96 7.38
CA VAL A 344 -19.41 -35.47 6.21
C VAL A 344 -18.12 -36.14 6.69
N GLU A 345 -18.20 -37.45 6.90
CA GLU A 345 -17.06 -38.34 7.10
C GLU A 345 -16.23 -38.41 5.81
N LEU A 346 -15.10 -37.69 5.78
CA LEU A 346 -14.10 -37.81 4.72
C LEU A 346 -13.16 -38.98 5.05
N GLN A 347 -13.47 -40.16 4.50
CA GLN A 347 -12.51 -41.27 4.39
C GLN A 347 -11.39 -40.87 3.41
N GLN A 348 -10.16 -40.79 3.90
CA GLN A 348 -8.96 -40.75 3.06
C GLN A 348 -8.44 -42.17 2.85
N PRO A 349 -8.17 -42.60 1.60
CA PRO A 349 -7.48 -43.86 1.35
C PRO A 349 -5.98 -43.70 1.66
N ILE A 350 -5.48 -44.61 2.48
CA ILE A 350 -4.05 -44.81 2.74
C ILE A 350 -3.50 -45.59 1.55
N GLU A 351 -2.83 -44.91 0.61
CA GLU A 351 -1.91 -45.55 -0.33
C GLU A 351 -0.54 -45.66 0.34
N SER A 352 -0.22 -46.88 0.76
CA SER A 352 1.11 -47.31 1.14
C SER A 352 1.88 -47.71 -0.13
N GLU A 353 2.70 -46.82 -0.66
CA GLU A 353 3.78 -47.21 -1.58
C GLU A 353 5.00 -47.65 -0.76
N GLY A 354 5.41 -48.89 -1.01
CA GLY A 354 6.66 -49.46 -0.53
C GLY A 354 7.80 -49.06 -1.44
N GLU A 355 8.93 -48.70 -0.84
CA GLU A 355 10.23 -48.71 -1.50
C GLU A 355 11.10 -49.77 -0.80
N GLU A 356 11.20 -50.92 -1.44
CA GLU A 356 12.35 -51.80 -1.34
C GLU A 356 13.44 -51.25 -2.27
N HIS A 357 14.65 -51.01 -1.76
CA HIS A 357 15.84 -50.97 -2.58
C HIS A 357 17.02 -51.58 -1.83
N GLU A 358 17.44 -52.73 -2.36
CA GLU A 358 18.80 -53.30 -2.31
C GLU A 358 19.79 -52.44 -3.10
#